data_AF-A0A5C6V1M9-F1
#
_entry.id   AF-A0A5C6V1M9-F1
#
_cell.length_a   1.000
_cell.length_b   1.000
_cell.length_c   1.000
_cell.angle_alpha   90.00
_cell.angle_beta   90.00
_cell.angle_gamma   90.00
#
_symmetry.space_group_name_H-M   'P 1'
#
loop_
_entity.id
_entity.type
_entity.pdbx_description
1 polymer ?
#
loop_
_entity_poly.entity_id
_entity_poly.type
_entity_poly.pdbx_seq_one_letter_code
_entity_poly.pdbx_strand_id
1 'polypeptide(L)'
;MKATITGIDPLSKRILLDLDRGLKVLQVPDHYPVSLDQAKKLSRFRRMLDISKGNLEKEYYERLLLLGLKSLPLSSLIKRFDWGGVMEILSVVTDETTRDDLNLLICALNEKKKKIREFKEDTNLILEQLEATNKSLHIKEKELLKLQTDMTKNVEVFNKYNQPLRSFLKEYVGFCDGQLILVKKIHTSWKQELIEQAIIVYNDDLYVYFIKDFISFTESLKTRHNRGLEYRWDQNESLIKALKADDRYRLPPEFSEPFINSLNLIKQKLLEIQHKRKLINRELQDIKSKTMLSYLELSNKSNFLSTLDLKRHKELKEMALKWLFQRGFIAVADFTLPSGKQADIFAYNESQTVIFNVKVSYEDLLADSKWKESLPYCHDYFFLTPSDLVLAVTEKIKDIDCGYFVDNGSGLKISKKDERLVNSIDQENELRFAAGQLLARKFIYGY
;
A
#
# COMPACT_ATOMS: atom_id res chain seq x y z
N MET A 1 9.14 60.07 -8.50
CA MET A 1 9.12 58.75 -7.82
C MET A 1 7.86 58.01 -8.25
N LYS A 2 7.95 56.74 -8.63
CA LYS A 2 6.76 55.93 -8.93
C LYS A 2 6.17 55.43 -7.61
N ALA A 3 4.85 55.50 -7.46
CA ALA A 3 4.15 55.05 -6.27
C ALA A 3 4.19 53.51 -6.15
N THR A 4 4.29 53.02 -4.92
CA THR A 4 4.12 51.60 -4.62
C THR A 4 2.63 51.28 -4.57
N ILE A 5 2.23 50.15 -5.17
CA ILE A 5 0.83 49.71 -5.23
C ILE A 5 0.68 48.28 -4.69
N THR A 6 -0.44 48.01 -4.04
CA THR A 6 -0.77 46.74 -3.39
C THR A 6 -2.03 46.09 -3.95
N GLY A 7 -2.82 46.78 -4.77
CA GLY A 7 -4.09 46.29 -5.30
C GLY A 7 -5.30 46.59 -4.41
N ILE A 8 -5.05 46.87 -3.13
CA ILE A 8 -6.09 47.24 -2.14
C ILE A 8 -5.97 48.71 -1.68
N ASP A 9 -4.82 49.35 -1.93
CA ASP A 9 -4.59 50.74 -1.60
C ASP A 9 -5.50 51.69 -2.43
N PRO A 10 -5.73 52.92 -1.96
CA PRO A 10 -6.64 53.86 -2.62
C PRO A 10 -6.26 54.18 -4.07
N LEU A 11 -4.96 54.22 -4.40
CA LEU A 11 -4.49 54.50 -5.76
C LEU A 11 -4.80 53.31 -6.68
N SER A 12 -4.51 52.08 -6.24
CA SER A 12 -4.88 50.86 -6.95
C SER A 12 -6.38 50.76 -7.22
N LYS A 13 -7.23 51.06 -6.22
CA LYS A 13 -8.69 51.03 -6.37
C LYS A 13 -9.18 52.02 -7.43
N ARG A 14 -8.64 53.23 -7.48
CA ARG A 14 -8.97 54.22 -8.54
C ARG A 14 -8.56 53.73 -9.93
N ILE A 15 -7.33 53.18 -10.04
CA ILE A 15 -6.85 52.63 -11.31
C ILE A 15 -7.74 51.46 -11.77
N LEU A 16 -8.14 50.55 -10.87
CA LEU A 16 -9.03 49.44 -11.19
C LEU A 16 -10.40 49.92 -11.70
N LEU A 17 -10.99 50.94 -11.07
CA LEU A 17 -12.25 51.56 -11.52
C LEU A 17 -12.14 52.20 -12.91
N ASP A 18 -11.03 52.87 -13.21
CA ASP A 18 -10.85 53.48 -14.52
C ASP A 18 -10.57 52.43 -15.61
N LEU A 19 -9.87 51.34 -15.26
CA LEU A 19 -9.77 50.16 -16.13
C LEU A 19 -11.15 49.53 -16.39
N ASP A 20 -12.05 49.51 -15.39
CA ASP A 20 -13.46 49.09 -15.56
C ASP A 20 -14.23 50.01 -16.49
N ARG A 21 -13.95 51.31 -16.45
CA ARG A 21 -14.55 52.33 -17.34
C ARG A 21 -13.95 52.37 -18.75
N GLY A 22 -12.99 51.49 -19.06
CA GLY A 22 -12.44 51.32 -20.41
C GLY A 22 -11.09 51.98 -20.66
N LEU A 23 -10.40 52.50 -19.62
CA LEU A 23 -9.02 52.98 -19.75
C LEU A 23 -8.11 51.83 -20.22
N LYS A 24 -7.27 52.07 -21.24
CA LYS A 24 -6.34 51.04 -21.72
C LYS A 24 -5.16 50.93 -20.76
N VAL A 25 -4.73 49.70 -20.46
CA VAL A 25 -3.60 49.41 -19.56
C VAL A 25 -2.32 50.17 -19.95
N LEU A 26 -2.09 50.38 -21.25
CA LEU A 26 -0.94 51.11 -21.78
C LEU A 26 -0.94 52.60 -21.42
N GLN A 27 -2.12 53.20 -21.22
CA GLN A 27 -2.30 54.62 -20.92
C GLN A 27 -2.24 54.91 -19.41
N VAL A 28 -2.31 53.89 -18.56
CA VAL A 28 -2.31 54.06 -17.10
C VAL A 28 -1.10 54.86 -16.57
N PRO A 29 0.14 54.67 -17.07
CA PRO A 29 1.28 55.49 -16.63
C PRO A 29 1.20 56.98 -17.00
N ASP A 30 0.38 57.33 -18.00
CA ASP A 30 0.18 58.73 -18.42
C ASP A 30 -0.78 59.47 -17.46
N HIS A 31 -1.71 58.72 -16.85
CA HIS A 31 -2.72 59.25 -15.92
C HIS A 31 -2.35 59.10 -14.44
N TYR A 32 -1.45 58.17 -14.12
CA TYR A 32 -1.12 57.79 -12.74
C TYR A 32 0.38 57.62 -12.55
N PRO A 33 0.92 57.93 -11.34
CA PRO A 33 2.36 57.83 -11.05
C PRO A 33 2.82 56.38 -10.83
N VAL A 34 2.53 55.46 -11.75
CA VAL A 34 2.84 54.02 -11.67
C VAL A 34 3.58 53.55 -12.93
N SER A 35 4.28 52.42 -12.84
CA SER A 35 4.93 51.80 -14.00
C SER A 35 3.93 51.03 -14.86
N LEU A 36 4.29 50.80 -16.13
CA LEU A 36 3.52 49.92 -17.00
C LEU A 36 3.41 48.48 -16.44
N ASP A 37 4.44 47.98 -15.77
CA ASP A 37 4.42 46.66 -15.12
C ASP A 37 3.40 46.61 -13.96
N GLN A 38 3.36 47.67 -13.15
CA GLN A 38 2.37 47.85 -12.09
C GLN A 38 0.94 47.89 -12.67
N ALA A 39 0.72 48.63 -13.76
CA ALA A 39 -0.57 48.65 -14.46
C ALA A 39 -0.97 47.26 -15.01
N LYS A 40 -0.02 46.52 -15.61
CA LYS A 40 -0.25 45.14 -16.09
C LYS A 40 -0.61 44.19 -14.95
N LYS A 41 0.03 44.32 -13.78
CA LYS A 41 -0.29 43.53 -12.58
C LYS A 41 -1.71 43.81 -12.08
N LEU A 42 -2.13 45.06 -12.03
CA LEU A 42 -3.51 45.44 -11.66
C LEU A 42 -4.53 44.89 -12.66
N SER A 43 -4.25 44.98 -13.97
CA SER A 43 -5.12 44.39 -14.99
C SER A 43 -5.25 42.87 -14.85
N ARG A 44 -4.15 42.17 -14.55
CA ARG A 44 -4.19 40.72 -14.26
C ARG A 44 -5.01 40.40 -13.01
N PHE A 45 -4.84 41.18 -11.94
CA PHE A 45 -5.58 41.03 -10.70
C PHE A 45 -7.08 41.25 -10.92
N ARG A 46 -7.47 42.31 -11.62
CA ARG A 46 -8.86 42.57 -12.04
C ARG A 46 -9.49 41.36 -12.73
N ARG A 47 -8.85 40.86 -13.79
CA ARG A 47 -9.34 39.69 -14.52
C ARG A 47 -9.49 38.47 -13.63
N MET A 48 -8.59 38.31 -12.66
CA MET A 48 -8.66 37.22 -11.70
C MET A 48 -9.88 37.35 -10.77
N LEU A 49 -10.19 38.57 -10.30
CA LEU A 49 -11.39 38.85 -9.52
C LEU A 49 -12.67 38.58 -10.33
N ASP A 50 -12.72 39.03 -11.58
CA ASP A 50 -13.90 38.84 -12.45
C ASP A 50 -14.25 37.36 -12.63
N ILE A 51 -13.24 36.52 -12.89
CA ILE A 51 -13.43 35.06 -13.04
C ILE A 51 -13.83 34.44 -11.69
N SER A 52 -13.26 34.93 -10.59
CA SER A 52 -13.50 34.36 -9.25
C SER A 52 -14.89 34.69 -8.70
N LYS A 53 -15.48 35.83 -9.09
CA LYS A 53 -16.77 36.32 -8.57
C LYS A 53 -17.94 35.35 -8.75
N GLY A 54 -17.90 34.51 -9.79
CA GLY A 54 -18.93 33.51 -10.08
C GLY A 54 -18.59 32.08 -9.63
N ASN A 55 -17.38 31.83 -9.14
CA ASN A 55 -16.89 30.48 -8.85
C ASN A 55 -16.40 30.28 -7.42
N LEU A 56 -16.20 31.37 -6.66
CA LEU A 56 -15.84 31.32 -5.26
C LEU A 56 -17.03 31.73 -4.38
N GLU A 57 -17.16 31.08 -3.24
CA GLU A 57 -18.05 31.54 -2.18
C GLU A 57 -17.61 32.90 -1.64
N LYS A 58 -18.56 33.63 -1.04
CA LYS A 58 -18.36 35.00 -0.60
C LYS A 58 -17.14 35.16 0.31
N GLU A 59 -16.97 34.24 1.26
CA GLU A 59 -15.84 34.27 2.21
C GLU A 59 -14.49 34.18 1.50
N TYR A 60 -14.31 33.18 0.62
CA TYR A 60 -13.04 33.00 -0.11
C TYR A 60 -12.77 34.15 -1.08
N TYR A 61 -13.83 34.68 -1.71
CA TYR A 61 -13.71 35.84 -2.58
C TYR A 61 -13.25 37.09 -1.80
N GLU A 62 -13.76 37.31 -0.59
CA GLU A 62 -13.31 38.41 0.28
C GLU A 62 -11.85 38.23 0.70
N ARG A 63 -11.41 37.00 1.04
CA ARG A 63 -10.00 36.71 1.33
C ARG A 63 -9.08 36.96 0.12
N LEU A 64 -9.53 36.60 -1.08
CA LEU A 64 -8.80 36.88 -2.32
C LEU A 64 -8.64 38.40 -2.56
N LEU A 65 -9.68 39.18 -2.27
CA LEU A 65 -9.64 40.64 -2.35
C LEU A 65 -8.63 41.24 -1.35
N LEU A 66 -8.62 40.75 -0.11
CA LEU A 66 -7.72 41.24 0.95
C LEU A 66 -6.24 41.06 0.60
N LEU A 67 -5.89 39.99 -0.13
CA LEU A 67 -4.52 39.74 -0.57
C LEU A 67 -4.01 40.74 -1.62
N GLY A 68 -4.91 41.40 -2.35
CA GLY A 68 -4.54 42.32 -3.43
C GLY A 68 -3.61 41.68 -4.45
N LEU A 69 -2.58 42.42 -4.88
CA LEU A 69 -1.58 41.95 -5.85
C LEU A 69 -0.74 40.75 -5.34
N LYS A 70 -0.71 40.47 -4.03
CA LYS A 70 -0.01 39.29 -3.50
C LYS A 70 -0.63 38.00 -4.03
N SER A 71 -1.93 38.00 -4.33
CA SER A 71 -2.69 36.83 -4.82
C SER A 71 -2.37 36.39 -6.25
N LEU A 72 -1.60 37.18 -7.02
CA LEU A 72 -1.27 36.87 -8.42
C LEU A 72 -0.70 35.47 -8.70
N PRO A 73 0.07 34.80 -7.79
CA PRO A 73 0.45 33.39 -7.97
C PRO A 73 -0.73 32.43 -8.20
N LEU A 74 -1.87 32.69 -7.56
CA LEU A 74 -3.10 31.89 -7.69
C LEU A 74 -3.71 31.94 -9.10
N SER A 75 -3.28 32.90 -9.93
CA SER A 75 -3.74 33.00 -11.32
C SER A 75 -3.45 31.73 -12.14
N SER A 76 -2.44 30.94 -11.76
CA SER A 76 -2.14 29.66 -12.41
C SER A 76 -3.25 28.62 -12.18
N LEU A 77 -3.75 28.51 -10.95
CA LEU A 77 -4.83 27.60 -10.56
C LEU A 77 -6.17 28.04 -11.15
N ILE A 78 -6.46 29.35 -11.08
CA ILE A 78 -7.71 29.93 -11.61
C ILE A 78 -7.82 29.73 -13.12
N LYS A 79 -6.72 29.89 -13.88
CA LYS A 79 -6.71 29.61 -15.33
C LYS A 79 -6.97 28.15 -15.67
N ARG A 80 -6.61 27.23 -14.78
CA ARG A 80 -6.87 25.79 -14.91
C ARG A 80 -8.24 25.38 -14.36
N PHE A 81 -9.05 26.35 -13.91
CA PHE A 81 -10.34 26.11 -13.25
C PHE A 81 -10.24 25.21 -12.01
N ASP A 82 -9.09 25.23 -11.34
CA ASP A 82 -8.83 24.43 -10.12
C ASP A 82 -9.39 25.15 -8.88
N TRP A 83 -10.71 25.35 -8.86
CA TRP A 83 -11.38 26.08 -7.78
C TRP A 83 -11.25 25.40 -6.43
N GLY A 84 -11.25 24.06 -6.39
CA GLY A 84 -10.98 23.31 -5.17
C GLY A 84 -9.61 23.65 -4.57
N GLY A 85 -8.56 23.68 -5.40
CA GLY A 85 -7.22 24.10 -4.96
C GLY A 85 -7.15 25.56 -4.54
N VAL A 86 -7.89 26.45 -5.21
CA VAL A 86 -7.96 27.87 -4.83
C VAL A 86 -8.65 28.04 -3.46
N MET A 87 -9.77 27.36 -3.22
CA MET A 87 -10.47 27.41 -1.93
C MET A 87 -9.63 26.82 -0.80
N GLU A 88 -8.92 25.71 -1.06
CA GLU A 88 -8.01 25.09 -0.10
C GLU A 88 -6.85 26.02 0.30
N ILE A 89 -6.34 26.82 -0.64
CA ILE A 89 -5.32 27.82 -0.30
C ILE A 89 -5.97 28.99 0.45
N LEU A 90 -7.11 29.50 -0.01
CA LEU A 90 -7.75 30.66 0.61
C LEU A 90 -8.30 30.38 2.01
N SER A 91 -8.54 29.11 2.38
CA SER A 91 -9.00 28.73 3.72
C SER A 91 -7.95 28.94 4.81
N VAL A 92 -6.66 28.96 4.46
CA VAL A 92 -5.54 29.10 5.41
C VAL A 92 -4.81 30.44 5.32
N VAL A 93 -5.14 31.26 4.31
CA VAL A 93 -4.48 32.53 4.05
C VAL A 93 -5.05 33.65 4.91
N THR A 94 -4.16 34.50 5.42
CA THR A 94 -4.45 35.72 6.18
C THR A 94 -3.98 36.97 5.43
N ASP A 95 -4.28 38.15 5.95
CA ASP A 95 -3.80 39.45 5.44
C ASP A 95 -2.27 39.61 5.53
N GLU A 96 -1.65 38.99 6.53
CA GLU A 96 -0.19 38.95 6.72
C GLU A 96 0.53 38.07 5.70
N THR A 97 -0.18 37.14 5.06
CA THR A 97 0.42 36.16 4.14
C THR A 97 1.18 36.85 3.02
N THR A 98 2.41 36.40 2.76
CA THR A 98 3.28 36.97 1.72
C THR A 98 3.10 36.26 0.38
N ARG A 99 3.67 36.83 -0.67
CA ARG A 99 3.66 36.21 -2.00
C ARG A 99 4.44 34.89 -2.03
N ASP A 100 5.51 34.79 -1.25
CA ASP A 100 6.32 33.58 -1.19
C ASP A 100 5.61 32.47 -0.40
N ASP A 101 4.90 32.83 0.67
CA ASP A 101 4.00 31.89 1.37
C ASP A 101 2.93 31.32 0.41
N LEU A 102 2.35 32.15 -0.46
CA LEU A 102 1.40 31.69 -1.48
C LEU A 102 2.03 30.74 -2.52
N ASN A 103 3.28 30.96 -2.92
CA ASN A 103 3.98 30.02 -3.81
C ASN A 103 4.23 28.69 -3.11
N LEU A 104 4.61 28.70 -1.83
CA LEU A 104 4.77 27.50 -1.01
C LEU A 104 3.45 26.74 -0.88
N LEU A 105 2.33 27.45 -0.67
CA LEU A 105 0.98 26.88 -0.65
C LEU A 105 0.63 26.15 -1.95
N ILE A 106 0.93 26.76 -3.08
CA ILE A 106 0.70 26.14 -4.40
C ILE A 106 1.59 24.90 -4.58
N CYS A 107 2.86 24.96 -4.16
CA CYS A 107 3.76 23.81 -4.22
C CYS A 107 3.26 22.65 -3.34
N ALA A 108 2.90 22.93 -2.09
CA ALA A 108 2.37 21.93 -1.16
C ALA A 108 1.08 21.29 -1.67
N LEU A 109 0.17 22.09 -2.24
CA LEU A 109 -1.05 21.59 -2.89
C LEU A 109 -0.72 20.61 -4.04
N ASN A 110 0.26 20.95 -4.88
CA ASN A 110 0.66 20.08 -5.99
C ASN A 110 1.32 18.79 -5.50
N GLU A 111 2.17 18.85 -4.48
CA GLU A 111 2.78 17.67 -3.85
C GLU A 111 1.72 16.77 -3.22
N LYS A 112 0.73 17.35 -2.53
CA LYS A 112 -0.41 16.60 -1.98
C LYS A 112 -1.17 15.87 -3.09
N LYS A 113 -1.53 16.57 -4.17
CA LYS A 113 -2.21 15.97 -5.33
C LYS A 113 -1.37 14.85 -5.95
N LYS A 114 -0.05 15.03 -6.04
CA LYS A 114 0.89 14.02 -6.53
C LYS A 114 0.89 12.77 -5.64
N LYS A 115 1.03 12.91 -4.33
CA LYS A 115 1.00 11.78 -3.38
C LYS A 115 -0.31 11.00 -3.43
N ILE A 116 -1.45 11.70 -3.49
CA ILE A 116 -2.76 11.06 -3.63
C ILE A 116 -2.84 10.26 -4.93
N ARG A 117 -2.26 10.80 -6.01
CA ARG A 117 -2.23 10.12 -7.31
C ARG A 117 -1.32 8.90 -7.29
N GLU A 118 -0.10 9.01 -6.76
CA GLU A 118 0.83 7.89 -6.64
C GLU A 118 0.22 6.76 -5.80
N PHE A 119 -0.38 7.10 -4.65
CA PHE A 119 -1.08 6.12 -3.83
C PHE A 119 -2.25 5.44 -4.55
N LYS A 120 -3.01 6.18 -5.38
CA LYS A 120 -4.06 5.61 -6.25
C LYS A 120 -3.49 4.65 -7.28
N GLU A 121 -2.39 5.03 -7.93
CA GLU A 121 -1.74 4.22 -8.96
C GLU A 121 -1.18 2.92 -8.35
N ASP A 122 -0.49 3.00 -7.22
CA ASP A 122 0.06 1.82 -6.50
C ASP A 122 -1.05 0.86 -6.03
N THR A 123 -2.11 1.41 -5.44
CA THR A 123 -3.25 0.62 -4.97
C THR A 123 -3.95 -0.08 -6.13
N ASN A 124 -4.16 0.63 -7.26
CA ASN A 124 -4.76 0.06 -8.45
C ASN A 124 -3.91 -1.07 -9.02
N LEU A 125 -2.58 -0.89 -9.06
CA LEU A 125 -1.66 -1.93 -9.54
C LEU A 125 -1.78 -3.21 -8.69
N ILE A 126 -1.82 -3.09 -7.37
CA ILE A 126 -1.99 -4.23 -6.45
C ILE A 126 -3.35 -4.91 -6.68
N LEU A 127 -4.42 -4.13 -6.83
CA LEU A 127 -5.76 -4.66 -7.11
C LEU A 127 -5.80 -5.43 -8.43
N GLU A 128 -5.21 -4.88 -9.50
CA GLU A 128 -5.14 -5.53 -10.82
C GLU A 128 -4.38 -6.86 -10.76
N GLN A 129 -3.26 -6.90 -10.04
CA GLN A 129 -2.46 -8.13 -9.85
C GLN A 129 -3.24 -9.21 -9.08
N LEU A 130 -3.91 -8.83 -7.99
CA LEU A 130 -4.72 -9.76 -7.19
C LEU A 130 -5.92 -10.28 -7.99
N GLU A 131 -6.60 -9.42 -8.75
CA GLU A 131 -7.72 -9.81 -9.61
C GLU A 131 -7.28 -10.75 -10.74
N ALA A 132 -6.15 -10.48 -11.39
CA ALA A 132 -5.57 -11.36 -12.40
C ALA A 132 -5.21 -12.74 -11.83
N THR A 133 -4.59 -12.77 -10.64
CA THR A 133 -4.24 -14.01 -9.94
C THR A 133 -5.48 -14.82 -9.58
N ASN A 134 -6.52 -14.18 -9.05
CA ASN A 134 -7.79 -14.84 -8.72
C ASN A 134 -8.50 -15.42 -9.96
N LYS A 135 -8.47 -14.71 -11.10
CA LYS A 135 -9.00 -15.21 -12.38
C LYS A 135 -8.27 -16.46 -12.85
N SER A 136 -6.92 -16.45 -12.82
CA SER A 136 -6.10 -17.61 -13.20
C SER A 136 -6.38 -18.82 -12.30
N LEU A 137 -6.47 -18.62 -10.98
CA LEU A 137 -6.83 -19.68 -10.03
C LEU A 137 -8.24 -20.23 -10.28
N HIS A 138 -9.19 -19.38 -10.65
CA HIS A 138 -10.55 -19.82 -10.96
C HIS A 138 -10.63 -20.70 -12.21
N ILE A 139 -9.83 -20.40 -13.24
CA ILE A 139 -9.73 -21.25 -14.45
C ILE A 139 -9.18 -22.63 -14.06
N LYS A 140 -8.06 -22.67 -13.32
CA LYS A 140 -7.46 -23.93 -12.84
C LYS A 140 -8.41 -24.75 -11.96
N GLU A 141 -9.19 -24.09 -11.12
CA GLU A 141 -10.19 -24.77 -10.29
C GLU A 141 -11.26 -25.46 -11.15
N LYS A 142 -11.78 -24.79 -12.19
CA LYS A 142 -12.76 -25.37 -13.12
C LYS A 142 -12.19 -26.59 -13.86
N GLU A 143 -10.95 -26.51 -14.31
CA GLU A 143 -10.26 -27.62 -14.98
C GLU A 143 -10.12 -28.84 -14.04
N LEU A 144 -9.68 -28.62 -12.80
CA LEU A 144 -9.54 -29.68 -11.80
C LEU A 144 -10.89 -30.27 -11.36
N LEU A 145 -11.94 -29.45 -11.24
CA LEU A 145 -13.31 -29.92 -10.97
C LEU A 145 -13.81 -30.84 -12.08
N LYS A 146 -13.58 -30.48 -13.35
CA LYS A 146 -13.95 -31.32 -14.50
C LYS A 146 -13.22 -32.67 -14.45
N LEU A 147 -11.90 -32.63 -14.25
CA LEU A 147 -11.08 -33.84 -14.11
C LEU A 147 -11.55 -34.73 -12.94
N GLN A 148 -11.88 -34.12 -11.80
CA GLN A 148 -12.42 -34.82 -10.64
C GLN A 148 -13.76 -35.49 -10.96
N THR A 149 -14.68 -34.80 -11.64
CA THR A 149 -15.98 -35.39 -12.02
C THR A 149 -15.82 -36.58 -12.97
N ASP A 150 -14.91 -36.49 -13.93
CA ASP A 150 -14.64 -37.56 -14.89
C ASP A 150 -14.02 -38.78 -14.19
N MET A 151 -13.04 -38.55 -13.30
CA MET A 151 -12.47 -39.62 -12.48
C MET A 151 -13.51 -40.27 -11.55
N THR A 152 -14.37 -39.48 -10.89
CA THR A 152 -15.35 -40.02 -9.93
C THR A 152 -16.38 -40.92 -10.61
N LYS A 153 -16.86 -40.55 -11.81
CA LYS A 153 -17.73 -41.41 -12.62
C LYS A 153 -17.12 -42.78 -12.90
N ASN A 154 -15.81 -42.82 -13.18
CA ASN A 154 -15.10 -44.08 -13.43
C ASN A 154 -14.95 -44.92 -12.15
N VAL A 155 -14.79 -44.31 -10.97
CA VAL A 155 -14.83 -45.03 -9.67
C VAL A 155 -16.17 -45.73 -9.46
N GLU A 156 -17.28 -45.05 -9.77
CA GLU A 156 -18.63 -45.59 -9.57
C GLU A 156 -18.88 -46.84 -10.42
N VAL A 157 -18.29 -46.92 -11.61
CA VAL A 157 -18.34 -48.13 -12.45
C VAL A 157 -17.73 -49.32 -11.71
N PHE A 158 -16.61 -49.14 -11.02
CA PHE A 158 -15.95 -50.22 -10.27
C PHE A 158 -16.78 -50.71 -9.08
N ASN A 159 -17.65 -49.86 -8.51
CA ASN A 159 -18.50 -50.24 -7.38
C ASN A 159 -19.63 -51.22 -7.77
N LYS A 160 -19.89 -51.41 -9.06
CA LYS A 160 -20.89 -52.38 -9.57
C LYS A 160 -20.43 -53.85 -9.47
N TYR A 161 -19.16 -54.10 -9.12
CA TYR A 161 -18.57 -55.43 -9.07
C TYR A 161 -18.38 -55.91 -7.62
N ASN A 162 -18.59 -57.21 -7.38
CA ASN A 162 -18.38 -57.83 -6.07
C ASN A 162 -16.89 -58.13 -5.80
N GLN A 163 -16.54 -58.43 -4.55
CA GLN A 163 -15.20 -58.96 -4.23
C GLN A 163 -15.04 -60.38 -4.77
N PRO A 164 -13.83 -60.81 -5.22
CA PRO A 164 -12.53 -60.12 -5.16
C PRO A 164 -12.22 -59.19 -6.36
N LEU A 165 -13.08 -59.19 -7.39
CA LEU A 165 -12.90 -58.44 -8.64
C LEU A 165 -12.80 -56.92 -8.40
N ARG A 166 -13.61 -56.39 -7.47
CA ARG A 166 -13.57 -54.97 -7.10
C ARG A 166 -12.23 -54.53 -6.53
N SER A 167 -11.60 -55.36 -5.69
CA SER A 167 -10.27 -55.08 -5.14
C SER A 167 -9.22 -55.06 -6.26
N PHE A 168 -9.28 -56.03 -7.17
CA PHE A 168 -8.39 -56.10 -8.32
C PHE A 168 -8.49 -54.84 -9.20
N LEU A 169 -9.70 -54.44 -9.59
CA LEU A 169 -9.90 -53.25 -10.44
C LEU A 169 -9.36 -51.97 -9.81
N LYS A 170 -9.53 -51.79 -8.49
CA LYS A 170 -8.98 -50.63 -7.77
C LYS A 170 -7.46 -50.59 -7.71
N GLU A 171 -6.82 -51.75 -7.77
CA GLU A 171 -5.37 -51.91 -7.61
C GLU A 171 -4.63 -51.91 -8.96
N TYR A 172 -5.25 -52.47 -10.01
CA TYR A 172 -4.61 -52.71 -11.31
C TYR A 172 -5.04 -51.72 -12.40
N VAL A 173 -6.15 -51.01 -12.23
CA VAL A 173 -6.66 -50.05 -13.22
C VAL A 173 -6.45 -48.61 -12.74
N GLY A 174 -5.88 -47.79 -13.61
CA GLY A 174 -5.63 -46.36 -13.42
C GLY A 174 -6.28 -45.53 -14.53
N PHE A 175 -6.04 -44.21 -14.51
CA PHE A 175 -6.62 -43.27 -15.47
C PHE A 175 -5.57 -42.25 -15.91
N CYS A 176 -5.40 -42.09 -17.23
CA CYS A 176 -4.48 -41.14 -17.83
C CYS A 176 -5.13 -40.53 -19.09
N ASP A 177 -5.10 -39.20 -19.21
CA ASP A 177 -5.60 -38.46 -20.38
C ASP A 177 -6.99 -38.87 -20.89
N GLY A 178 -7.92 -39.12 -19.96
CA GLY A 178 -9.29 -39.47 -20.32
C GLY A 178 -9.51 -40.97 -20.59
N GLN A 179 -8.47 -41.81 -20.52
CA GLN A 179 -8.52 -43.23 -20.82
C GLN A 179 -8.07 -44.10 -19.64
N LEU A 180 -8.59 -45.31 -19.56
CA LEU A 180 -8.21 -46.29 -18.52
C LEU A 180 -6.89 -46.95 -18.91
N ILE A 181 -6.01 -47.15 -17.93
CA ILE A 181 -4.71 -47.79 -18.12
C ILE A 181 -4.50 -48.94 -17.13
N LEU A 182 -3.63 -49.88 -17.46
CA LEU A 182 -3.11 -50.87 -16.53
C LEU A 182 -1.92 -50.30 -15.77
N VAL A 183 -2.03 -50.25 -14.44
CA VAL A 183 -0.98 -49.73 -13.53
C VAL A 183 -0.05 -50.85 -13.07
N LYS A 184 -0.51 -52.10 -13.07
CA LYS A 184 0.29 -53.27 -12.68
C LYS A 184 0.29 -54.34 -13.76
N LYS A 185 1.39 -55.12 -13.81
CA LYS A 185 1.49 -56.29 -14.70
C LYS A 185 0.43 -57.32 -14.34
N ILE A 186 -0.25 -57.84 -15.35
CA ILE A 186 -1.23 -58.93 -15.25
C ILE A 186 -0.62 -60.24 -15.75
N HIS A 187 -1.30 -61.35 -15.50
CA HIS A 187 -0.85 -62.68 -15.93
C HIS A 187 -0.53 -62.73 -17.43
N THR A 188 0.58 -63.38 -17.81
CA THR A 188 1.16 -63.31 -19.17
C THR A 188 0.21 -63.84 -20.25
N SER A 189 -0.42 -65.00 -20.03
CA SER A 189 -1.38 -65.56 -21.00
C SER A 189 -2.64 -64.71 -21.12
N TRP A 190 -3.10 -64.10 -20.02
CA TRP A 190 -4.25 -63.20 -20.06
C TRP A 190 -3.92 -61.90 -20.80
N LYS A 191 -2.70 -61.38 -20.62
CA LYS A 191 -2.21 -60.21 -21.37
C LYS A 191 -2.26 -60.46 -22.88
N GLN A 192 -1.79 -61.63 -23.33
CA GLN A 192 -1.78 -61.99 -24.75
C GLN A 192 -3.21 -62.10 -25.30
N GLU A 193 -4.11 -62.79 -24.59
CA GLU A 193 -5.53 -62.87 -24.95
C GLU A 193 -6.17 -61.47 -25.11
N LEU A 194 -5.89 -60.55 -24.18
CA LEU A 194 -6.44 -59.19 -24.22
C LEU A 194 -5.86 -58.33 -25.37
N ILE A 195 -4.59 -58.55 -25.75
CA ILE A 195 -3.96 -57.86 -26.89
C ILE A 195 -4.52 -58.39 -28.20
N GLU A 196 -4.66 -59.71 -28.35
CA GLU A 196 -5.23 -60.34 -29.55
C GLU A 196 -6.68 -59.90 -29.80
N GLN A 197 -7.45 -59.71 -28.73
CA GLN A 197 -8.83 -59.20 -28.79
C GLN A 197 -8.89 -57.67 -28.90
N ALA A 198 -7.76 -56.97 -29.01
CA ALA A 198 -7.66 -55.51 -29.02
C ALA A 198 -8.33 -54.80 -27.82
N ILE A 199 -8.51 -55.50 -26.70
CA ILE A 199 -9.10 -54.97 -25.47
C ILE A 199 -8.11 -54.02 -24.78
N ILE A 200 -6.81 -54.37 -24.82
CA ILE A 200 -5.72 -53.52 -24.35
C ILE A 200 -4.76 -53.19 -25.49
N VAL A 201 -4.27 -51.95 -25.52
CA VAL A 201 -3.35 -51.46 -26.54
C VAL A 201 -2.13 -50.85 -25.86
N TYR A 202 -0.94 -51.26 -26.29
CA TYR A 202 0.31 -50.72 -25.79
C TYR A 202 0.60 -49.35 -26.42
N ASN A 203 1.08 -48.41 -25.61
CA ASN A 203 1.56 -47.11 -26.07
C ASN A 203 3.08 -47.02 -25.86
N ASP A 204 3.82 -46.82 -26.95
CA ASP A 204 5.28 -46.78 -26.96
C ASP A 204 5.87 -45.52 -26.31
N ASP A 205 5.13 -44.40 -26.30
CA ASP A 205 5.59 -43.12 -25.73
C ASP A 205 5.50 -43.12 -24.20
N LEU A 206 4.43 -43.71 -23.65
CA LEU A 206 4.15 -43.74 -22.21
C LEU A 206 4.54 -45.06 -21.53
N TYR A 207 4.93 -46.07 -22.32
CA TYR A 207 5.29 -47.42 -21.86
C TYR A 207 4.19 -48.13 -21.03
N VAL A 208 2.92 -47.82 -21.30
CA VAL A 208 1.73 -48.34 -20.59
C VAL A 208 0.72 -49.00 -21.54
N TYR A 209 -0.14 -49.86 -20.98
CA TYR A 209 -1.27 -50.45 -21.70
C TYR A 209 -2.55 -49.68 -21.41
N PHE A 210 -3.19 -49.15 -22.45
CA PHE A 210 -4.52 -48.54 -22.41
C PHE A 210 -5.59 -49.62 -22.55
N ILE A 211 -6.63 -49.56 -21.70
CA ILE A 211 -7.82 -50.40 -21.79
C ILE A 211 -8.81 -49.66 -22.71
N LYS A 212 -8.99 -50.18 -23.94
CA LYS A 212 -9.88 -49.59 -24.95
C LYS A 212 -11.32 -50.02 -24.75
N ASP A 213 -11.54 -51.27 -24.37
CA ASP A 213 -12.86 -51.80 -24.04
C ASP A 213 -12.92 -52.26 -22.59
N PHE A 214 -13.42 -51.39 -21.72
CA PHE A 214 -13.56 -51.71 -20.31
C PHE A 214 -14.60 -52.82 -20.04
N ILE A 215 -15.65 -52.90 -20.84
CA ILE A 215 -16.72 -53.88 -20.64
C ILE A 215 -16.16 -55.27 -20.90
N SER A 216 -15.57 -55.48 -22.09
CA SER A 216 -14.93 -56.73 -22.46
C SER A 216 -13.76 -57.10 -21.56
N PHE A 217 -12.99 -56.11 -21.08
CA PHE A 217 -11.95 -56.33 -20.08
C PHE A 217 -12.52 -56.94 -18.79
N THR A 218 -13.61 -56.38 -18.26
CA THR A 218 -14.21 -56.89 -17.02
C THR A 218 -14.92 -58.23 -17.20
N GLU A 219 -15.49 -58.51 -18.38
CA GLU A 219 -16.08 -59.82 -18.72
C GLU A 219 -15.01 -60.91 -18.84
N SER A 220 -13.88 -60.58 -19.46
CA SER A 220 -12.71 -61.46 -19.54
C SER A 220 -12.18 -61.79 -18.13
N LEU A 221 -12.04 -60.77 -17.27
CA LEU A 221 -11.64 -60.95 -15.87
C LEU A 221 -12.62 -61.86 -15.10
N LYS A 222 -13.94 -61.61 -15.22
CA LYS A 222 -14.98 -62.46 -14.59
C LYS A 222 -14.89 -63.91 -15.06
N THR A 223 -14.79 -64.11 -16.37
CA THR A 223 -14.73 -65.45 -16.98
C THR A 223 -13.50 -66.21 -16.49
N ARG A 224 -12.35 -65.54 -16.44
CA ARG A 224 -11.10 -66.11 -15.96
C ARG A 224 -11.17 -66.48 -14.48
N HIS A 225 -11.71 -65.59 -13.65
CA HIS A 225 -11.91 -65.85 -12.23
C HIS A 225 -12.85 -67.04 -11.98
N ASN A 226 -13.98 -67.10 -12.70
CA ASN A 226 -14.95 -68.21 -12.59
C ASN A 226 -14.35 -69.56 -13.02
N ARG A 227 -13.36 -69.55 -13.91
CA ARG A 227 -12.60 -70.74 -14.34
C ARG A 227 -11.46 -71.12 -13.38
N GLY A 228 -11.25 -70.36 -12.30
CA GLY A 228 -10.17 -70.60 -11.34
C GLY A 228 -8.77 -70.33 -11.90
N LEU A 229 -8.67 -69.60 -13.01
CA LEU A 229 -7.40 -69.26 -13.64
C LEU A 229 -6.78 -68.02 -12.98
N GLU A 230 -5.46 -68.02 -12.83
CA GLU A 230 -4.73 -66.89 -12.24
C GLU A 230 -4.74 -65.68 -13.18
N TYR A 231 -4.96 -64.49 -12.59
CA TYR A 231 -5.03 -63.22 -13.31
C TYR A 231 -4.10 -62.15 -12.72
N ARG A 232 -3.57 -62.37 -11.50
CA ARG A 232 -2.47 -61.58 -10.96
C ARG A 232 -1.15 -62.11 -11.52
N TRP A 233 -0.16 -61.24 -11.62
CA TRP A 233 1.18 -61.64 -12.04
C TRP A 233 1.94 -62.21 -10.83
N ASP A 234 2.48 -63.44 -10.96
CA ASP A 234 3.31 -64.10 -9.95
C ASP A 234 4.80 -64.01 -10.35
N GLN A 235 5.66 -63.67 -9.39
CA GLN A 235 7.12 -63.59 -9.58
C GLN A 235 7.74 -64.97 -9.88
N ASN A 236 7.11 -66.07 -9.47
CA ASN A 236 7.67 -67.42 -9.61
C ASN A 236 7.57 -68.01 -11.03
N GLU A 237 6.77 -67.44 -11.94
CA GLU A 237 6.74 -67.85 -13.36
C GLU A 237 8.02 -67.44 -14.14
N SER A 238 8.90 -66.63 -13.53
CA SER A 238 9.93 -65.87 -14.24
C SER A 238 11.21 -66.62 -14.59
N LEU A 239 11.58 -67.73 -13.93
CA LEU A 239 12.91 -68.32 -14.17
C LEU A 239 13.09 -68.97 -15.55
N ILE A 240 12.00 -69.38 -16.21
CA ILE A 240 12.11 -70.12 -17.49
C ILE A 240 11.77 -69.23 -18.71
N LYS A 241 11.05 -68.10 -18.54
CA LYS A 241 10.65 -67.21 -19.65
C LYS A 241 11.32 -65.83 -19.66
N ALA A 242 12.04 -65.43 -18.61
CA ALA A 242 12.67 -64.11 -18.50
C ALA A 242 13.77 -63.81 -19.56
N LEU A 243 14.28 -64.82 -20.28
CA LEU A 243 15.31 -64.60 -21.30
C LEU A 243 14.76 -64.24 -22.70
N LYS A 244 13.45 -64.34 -22.93
CA LYS A 244 12.84 -64.04 -24.25
C LYS A 244 11.40 -63.51 -24.11
N ALA A 245 11.22 -62.26 -23.67
CA ALA A 245 10.16 -61.35 -24.16
C ALA A 245 10.00 -60.10 -23.27
N ASP A 246 10.28 -58.95 -23.87
CA ASP A 246 9.63 -57.64 -23.62
C ASP A 246 9.89 -56.96 -22.25
N ASP A 247 11.13 -56.52 -22.07
CA ASP A 247 11.65 -55.70 -20.96
C ASP A 247 11.17 -54.23 -20.99
N ARG A 248 10.10 -53.92 -21.74
CA ARG A 248 9.69 -52.53 -22.05
C ARG A 248 8.63 -51.95 -21.13
N TYR A 249 8.07 -52.72 -20.20
CA TYR A 249 7.08 -52.19 -19.25
C TYR A 249 7.76 -51.42 -18.12
N ARG A 250 7.83 -50.10 -18.24
CA ARG A 250 8.43 -49.20 -17.25
C ARG A 250 7.41 -48.15 -16.85
N LEU A 251 6.89 -48.24 -15.63
CA LEU A 251 5.98 -47.22 -15.09
C LEU A 251 6.77 -45.92 -14.87
N PRO A 252 6.39 -44.80 -15.50
CA PRO A 252 6.95 -43.51 -15.13
C PRO A 252 6.58 -43.22 -13.66
N PRO A 253 7.47 -42.59 -12.87
CA PRO A 253 7.29 -42.39 -11.42
C PRO A 253 5.99 -41.63 -11.08
N GLU A 254 5.51 -40.81 -12.01
CA GLU A 254 4.24 -40.05 -11.98
C GLU A 254 2.98 -40.93 -11.90
N PHE A 255 3.04 -42.21 -12.32
CA PHE A 255 1.91 -43.15 -12.43
C PHE A 255 1.96 -44.31 -11.43
N SER A 256 2.83 -44.22 -10.43
CA SER A 256 3.04 -45.28 -9.42
C SER A 256 1.94 -45.39 -8.37
N GLU A 257 1.02 -44.42 -8.30
CA GLU A 257 0.00 -44.37 -7.25
C GLU A 257 -1.39 -44.85 -7.73
N PRO A 258 -2.08 -45.72 -6.96
CA PRO A 258 -3.42 -46.19 -7.28
C PRO A 258 -4.42 -45.05 -7.46
N PHE A 259 -5.44 -45.29 -8.28
CA PHE A 259 -6.52 -44.36 -8.67
C PHE A 259 -7.14 -43.52 -7.53
N ILE A 260 -7.20 -44.07 -6.30
CA ILE A 260 -7.71 -43.37 -5.11
C ILE A 260 -6.78 -42.24 -4.65
N ASN A 261 -5.46 -42.42 -4.78
CA ASN A 261 -4.48 -41.43 -4.34
C ASN A 261 -4.42 -40.23 -5.28
N SER A 262 -4.53 -40.44 -6.61
CA SER A 262 -4.63 -39.35 -7.58
C SER A 262 -5.87 -38.49 -7.33
N LEU A 263 -7.02 -39.13 -7.02
CA LEU A 263 -8.24 -38.43 -6.62
C LEU A 263 -8.07 -37.65 -5.31
N ASN A 264 -7.37 -38.20 -4.33
CA ASN A 264 -7.07 -37.51 -3.08
C ASN A 264 -6.13 -36.31 -3.29
N LEU A 265 -5.13 -36.44 -4.15
CA LEU A 265 -4.23 -35.35 -4.53
C LEU A 265 -4.98 -34.22 -5.25
N ILE A 266 -5.90 -34.54 -6.16
CA ILE A 266 -6.76 -33.55 -6.82
C ILE A 266 -7.66 -32.84 -5.81
N LYS A 267 -8.27 -33.59 -4.87
CA LYS A 267 -9.07 -33.02 -3.78
C LYS A 267 -8.26 -32.06 -2.91
N GLN A 268 -7.04 -32.45 -2.54
CA GLN A 268 -6.13 -31.59 -1.78
C GLN A 268 -5.78 -30.31 -2.55
N LYS A 269 -5.41 -30.42 -3.84
CA LYS A 269 -5.12 -29.26 -4.70
C LYS A 269 -6.33 -28.34 -4.85
N LEU A 270 -7.54 -28.89 -4.99
CA LEU A 270 -8.78 -28.10 -5.03
C LEU A 270 -9.01 -27.33 -3.73
N LEU A 271 -8.84 -27.99 -2.57
CA LEU A 271 -8.94 -27.34 -1.26
C LEU A 271 -7.92 -26.21 -1.09
N GLU A 272 -6.68 -26.42 -1.51
CA GLU A 272 -5.64 -25.39 -1.49
C GLU A 272 -6.00 -24.18 -2.37
N ILE A 273 -6.47 -24.43 -3.59
CA ILE A 273 -6.88 -23.35 -4.51
C ILE A 273 -8.07 -22.59 -3.94
N GLN A 274 -9.07 -23.28 -3.39
CA GLN A 274 -10.22 -22.66 -2.74
C GLN A 274 -9.82 -21.80 -1.55
N HIS A 275 -8.90 -22.30 -0.71
CA HIS A 275 -8.38 -21.55 0.42
C HIS A 275 -7.62 -20.29 -0.05
N LYS A 276 -6.73 -20.42 -1.04
CA LYS A 276 -6.00 -19.28 -1.63
C LYS A 276 -6.94 -18.22 -2.21
N ARG A 277 -7.96 -18.64 -2.96
CA ARG A 277 -8.99 -17.72 -3.51
C ARG A 277 -9.77 -17.00 -2.41
N LYS A 278 -10.11 -17.71 -1.33
CA LYS A 278 -10.81 -17.11 -0.17
C LYS A 278 -9.95 -16.05 0.53
N LEU A 279 -8.64 -16.30 0.68
CA LEU A 279 -7.70 -15.31 1.22
C LEU A 279 -7.60 -14.09 0.31
N ILE A 280 -7.37 -14.28 -0.99
CA ILE A 280 -7.28 -13.18 -1.97
C ILE A 280 -8.57 -12.35 -1.99
N ASN A 281 -9.75 -12.99 -1.94
CA ASN A 281 -11.02 -12.27 -1.90
C ASN A 281 -11.19 -11.42 -0.62
N ARG A 282 -10.73 -11.91 0.53
CA ARG A 282 -10.72 -11.13 1.77
C ARG A 282 -9.77 -9.95 1.66
N GLU A 283 -8.56 -10.17 1.15
CA GLU A 283 -7.59 -9.09 0.90
C GLU A 283 -8.14 -8.04 -0.07
N LEU A 284 -8.84 -8.44 -1.14
CA LEU A 284 -9.50 -7.52 -2.05
C LEU A 284 -10.59 -6.68 -1.36
N GLN A 285 -11.38 -7.26 -0.45
CA GLN A 285 -12.38 -6.53 0.32
C GLN A 285 -11.73 -5.59 1.35
N ASP A 286 -10.69 -6.04 2.03
CA ASP A 286 -9.94 -5.25 2.99
C ASP A 286 -9.23 -4.08 2.32
N ILE A 287 -8.60 -4.28 1.16
CA ILE A 287 -8.00 -3.20 0.38
C ILE A 287 -9.09 -2.24 -0.07
N LYS A 288 -10.20 -2.70 -0.68
CA LYS A 288 -11.27 -1.79 -1.13
C LYS A 288 -11.87 -0.95 0.00
N SER A 289 -12.09 -1.54 1.18
CA SER A 289 -12.61 -0.84 2.36
C SER A 289 -11.59 0.12 2.96
N LYS A 290 -10.33 -0.31 3.16
CA LYS A 290 -9.22 0.52 3.63
C LYS A 290 -8.89 1.64 2.66
N THR A 291 -9.03 1.42 1.36
CA THR A 291 -8.81 2.41 0.31
C THR A 291 -9.90 3.48 0.34
N MET A 292 -11.17 3.11 0.50
CA MET A 292 -12.24 4.10 0.72
C MET A 292 -12.03 4.89 2.01
N LEU A 293 -11.72 4.20 3.12
CA LEU A 293 -11.40 4.85 4.39
C LEU A 293 -10.15 5.72 4.28
N SER A 294 -9.12 5.28 3.55
CA SER A 294 -7.88 6.03 3.34
C SER A 294 -8.10 7.24 2.42
N TYR A 295 -8.97 7.17 1.42
CA TYR A 295 -9.33 8.36 0.63
C TYR A 295 -10.19 9.33 1.41
N LEU A 296 -11.14 8.83 2.20
CA LEU A 296 -11.93 9.65 3.10
C LEU A 296 -11.04 10.25 4.19
N GLU A 297 -10.05 9.50 4.69
CA GLU A 297 -9.03 9.98 5.61
C GLU A 297 -8.05 10.91 4.89
N LEU A 298 -7.67 10.74 3.64
CA LEU A 298 -6.80 11.69 2.94
C LEU A 298 -7.56 12.97 2.57
N SER A 299 -8.88 12.87 2.38
CA SER A 299 -9.76 14.02 2.19
C SER A 299 -10.17 14.70 3.50
N ASN A 300 -10.32 13.96 4.60
CA ASN A 300 -10.72 14.48 5.93
C ASN A 300 -9.50 14.80 6.81
N LYS A 301 -8.37 14.13 6.60
CA LYS A 301 -7.01 14.59 6.97
C LYS A 301 -6.54 15.66 5.97
N SER A 302 -7.46 16.43 5.40
CA SER A 302 -7.17 17.72 4.77
C SER A 302 -6.54 18.73 5.73
N ASN A 303 -6.31 18.37 7.00
CA ASN A 303 -5.42 19.06 7.93
C ASN A 303 -4.05 18.34 8.06
N PHE A 304 -3.54 17.67 7.01
CA PHE A 304 -2.10 17.39 6.93
C PHE A 304 -1.38 18.70 6.68
N LEU A 305 -0.99 19.31 7.79
CA LEU A 305 -0.07 20.44 7.92
C LEU A 305 -0.29 21.47 6.81
N SER A 306 -1.19 22.42 7.06
CA SER A 306 -1.24 23.63 6.24
C SER A 306 0.19 24.18 6.09
N THR A 307 0.53 24.90 5.02
CA THR A 307 1.89 25.47 4.96
C THR A 307 2.19 26.38 6.14
N LEU A 308 1.15 26.95 6.76
CA LEU A 308 1.24 27.66 8.02
C LEU A 308 1.71 26.73 9.14
N ASP A 309 1.15 25.52 9.26
CA ASP A 309 1.62 24.51 10.20
C ASP A 309 3.04 24.05 9.89
N LEU A 310 3.39 23.79 8.61
CA LEU A 310 4.76 23.44 8.23
C LEU A 310 5.76 24.55 8.58
N LYS A 311 5.36 25.82 8.35
CA LYS A 311 6.16 27.00 8.70
C LYS A 311 6.31 27.14 10.21
N ARG A 312 5.20 27.10 10.95
CA ARG A 312 5.19 27.12 12.42
C ARG A 312 6.03 25.98 12.99
N HIS A 313 5.94 24.80 12.40
CA HIS A 313 6.67 23.62 12.88
C HIS A 313 8.17 23.82 12.70
N LYS A 314 8.57 24.33 11.52
CA LYS A 314 9.95 24.70 11.24
C LYS A 314 10.43 25.80 12.20
N GLU A 315 9.64 26.86 12.41
CA GLU A 315 9.96 27.98 13.31
C GLU A 315 10.17 27.51 14.75
N LEU A 316 9.24 26.74 15.31
CA LEU A 316 9.36 26.18 16.65
C LEU A 316 10.57 25.26 16.79
N LYS A 317 10.82 24.42 15.78
CA LYS A 317 11.97 23.53 15.76
C LYS A 317 13.28 24.31 15.71
N GLU A 318 13.40 25.34 14.88
CA GLU A 318 14.56 26.23 14.85
C GLU A 318 14.77 26.96 16.19
N MET A 319 13.69 27.41 16.83
CA MET A 319 13.75 28.02 18.16
C MET A 319 14.27 27.03 19.21
N ALA A 320 13.80 25.78 19.18
CA ALA A 320 14.23 24.73 20.10
C ALA A 320 15.69 24.34 19.90
N LEU A 321 16.13 24.17 18.65
CA LEU A 321 17.54 23.90 18.35
C LEU A 321 18.44 25.02 18.88
N LYS A 322 18.07 26.30 18.68
CA LYS A 322 18.81 27.44 19.23
C LYS A 322 18.83 27.42 20.76
N TRP A 323 17.69 27.16 21.38
CA TRP A 323 17.53 27.12 22.84
C TRP A 323 18.38 26.02 23.49
N LEU A 324 18.41 24.83 22.86
CA LEU A 324 19.20 23.67 23.28
C LEU A 324 20.70 23.93 23.12
N PHE A 325 21.11 24.47 21.98
CA PHE A 325 22.52 24.81 21.71
C PHE A 325 23.08 25.80 22.74
N GLN A 326 22.32 26.84 23.09
CA GLN A 326 22.69 27.80 24.12
C GLN A 326 22.86 27.19 25.53
N ARG A 327 22.37 25.97 25.75
CA ARG A 327 22.44 25.22 27.01
C ARG A 327 23.44 24.06 26.96
N GLY A 328 24.29 24.02 25.94
CA GLY A 328 25.35 23.01 25.82
C GLY A 328 24.85 21.64 25.35
N PHE A 329 23.67 21.56 24.74
CA PHE A 329 23.21 20.35 24.10
C PHE A 329 23.70 20.24 22.65
N ILE A 330 24.07 19.02 22.27
CA ILE A 330 24.18 18.62 20.87
C ILE A 330 22.78 18.18 20.43
N ALA A 331 22.21 18.84 19.43
CA ALA A 331 20.84 18.61 19.00
C ALA A 331 20.75 18.21 17.52
N VAL A 332 19.89 17.24 17.23
CA VAL A 332 19.66 16.68 15.90
C VAL A 332 18.19 16.75 15.56
N ALA A 333 17.90 17.37 14.43
CA ALA A 333 16.59 17.42 13.81
C ALA A 333 16.26 16.12 13.06
N ASP A 334 14.99 15.68 13.14
CA ASP A 334 14.42 14.55 12.37
C ASP A 334 15.09 13.21 12.66
N PHE A 335 15.29 12.91 13.94
CA PHE A 335 16.06 11.76 14.40
C PHE A 335 15.19 10.49 14.47
N THR A 336 15.65 9.39 13.88
CA THR A 336 14.91 8.12 13.91
C THR A 336 15.33 7.28 15.11
N LEU A 337 14.38 6.93 15.96
CA LEU A 337 14.58 6.11 17.15
C LEU A 337 14.55 4.61 16.81
N PRO A 338 15.05 3.71 17.70
CA PRO A 338 15.07 2.27 17.47
C PRO A 338 13.67 1.66 17.28
N SER A 339 12.63 2.31 17.84
CA SER A 339 11.22 1.95 17.61
C SER A 339 10.73 2.19 16.18
N GLY A 340 11.53 2.84 15.32
CA GLY A 340 11.14 3.30 13.99
C GLY A 340 10.38 4.63 13.99
N LYS A 341 10.10 5.20 15.18
CA LYS A 341 9.47 6.51 15.32
C LYS A 341 10.50 7.61 15.10
N GLN A 342 10.11 8.65 14.37
CA GLN A 342 10.92 9.86 14.21
C GLN A 342 10.62 10.86 15.33
N ALA A 343 11.65 11.30 16.04
CA ALA A 343 11.62 12.42 16.95
C ALA A 343 11.94 13.72 16.20
N ASP A 344 11.19 14.79 16.45
CA ASP A 344 11.41 16.07 15.78
C ASP A 344 12.78 16.65 16.14
N ILE A 345 13.14 16.57 17.42
CA ILE A 345 14.48 16.87 17.90
C ILE A 345 14.89 15.82 18.93
N PHE A 346 16.06 15.23 18.70
CA PHE A 346 16.81 14.46 19.68
C PHE A 346 18.02 15.28 20.11
N ALA A 347 18.25 15.45 21.40
CA ALA A 347 19.41 16.18 21.88
C ALA A 347 20.03 15.52 23.11
N TYR A 348 21.33 15.70 23.28
CA TYR A 348 22.05 15.15 24.43
C TYR A 348 23.19 16.07 24.84
N ASN A 349 23.59 15.95 26.10
CA ASN A 349 24.82 16.53 26.65
C ASN A 349 25.51 15.50 27.55
N GLU A 350 26.47 15.92 28.35
CA GLU A 350 27.18 15.00 29.26
C GLU A 350 26.26 14.38 30.31
N SER A 351 25.24 15.11 30.76
CA SER A 351 24.39 14.70 31.89
C SER A 351 23.10 14.00 31.49
N GLN A 352 22.53 14.30 30.32
CA GLN A 352 21.20 13.84 29.95
C GLN A 352 20.94 13.83 28.44
N THR A 353 19.83 13.19 28.08
CA THR A 353 19.32 12.98 26.73
C THR A 353 17.87 13.43 26.73
N VAL A 354 17.50 14.31 25.82
CA VAL A 354 16.17 14.94 25.77
C VAL A 354 15.55 14.81 24.38
N ILE A 355 14.24 14.61 24.34
CA ILE A 355 13.46 14.57 23.10
C ILE A 355 12.44 15.70 23.11
N PHE A 356 12.38 16.47 22.03
CA PHE A 356 11.30 17.40 21.77
C PHE A 356 10.42 16.86 20.64
N ASN A 357 9.11 16.90 20.85
CA ASN A 357 8.09 16.56 19.88
C ASN A 357 7.24 17.81 19.61
N VAL A 358 7.37 18.37 18.42
CA VAL A 358 6.76 19.63 18.02
C VAL A 358 5.34 19.36 17.55
N LYS A 359 4.39 20.14 18.07
CA LYS A 359 2.97 20.04 17.73
C LYS A 359 2.38 21.42 17.51
N VAL A 360 1.94 21.69 16.28
CA VAL A 360 1.58 23.04 15.82
C VAL A 360 0.08 23.27 15.64
N SER A 361 -0.70 22.20 15.64
CA SER A 361 -2.17 22.25 15.60
C SER A 361 -2.78 21.19 16.51
N TYR A 362 -4.08 21.35 16.79
CA TYR A 362 -4.84 20.38 17.56
C TYR A 362 -4.87 19.00 16.87
N GLU A 363 -4.99 18.99 15.55
CA GLU A 363 -4.98 17.77 14.74
C GLU A 363 -3.62 17.07 14.74
N ASP A 364 -2.51 17.83 14.64
CA ASP A 364 -1.15 17.29 14.74
C ASP A 364 -0.92 16.66 16.12
N LEU A 365 -1.38 17.35 17.17
CA LEU A 365 -1.37 16.84 18.53
C LEU A 365 -2.19 15.54 18.65
N LEU A 366 -3.41 15.46 18.10
CA LEU A 366 -4.25 14.26 18.17
C LEU A 366 -3.70 13.08 17.35
N ALA A 367 -3.17 13.36 16.15
CA ALA A 367 -2.69 12.33 15.23
C ALA A 367 -1.51 11.54 15.79
N ASP A 368 -0.70 12.15 16.65
CA ASP A 368 0.40 11.46 17.32
C ASP A 368 -0.08 10.58 18.48
N SER A 369 -0.68 9.44 18.14
CA SER A 369 -1.16 8.43 19.10
C SER A 369 -0.03 7.58 19.70
N LYS A 370 1.11 7.50 19.00
CA LYS A 370 2.27 6.66 19.36
C LYS A 370 3.41 7.44 20.00
N TRP A 371 3.18 8.66 20.46
CA TRP A 371 4.20 9.52 21.07
C TRP A 371 4.93 8.85 22.25
N LYS A 372 4.21 7.99 22.99
CA LYS A 372 4.73 7.26 24.15
C LYS A 372 5.87 6.28 23.80
N GLU A 373 5.98 5.85 22.54
CA GLU A 373 7.07 4.99 22.08
C GLU A 373 8.44 5.70 22.12
N SER A 374 8.48 7.03 22.24
CA SER A 374 9.73 7.79 22.40
C SER A 374 10.26 7.84 23.83
N LEU A 375 9.41 7.55 24.82
CA LEU A 375 9.70 7.76 26.25
C LEU A 375 10.89 6.95 26.79
N PRO A 376 11.14 5.70 26.36
CA PRO A 376 12.30 4.92 26.83
C PRO A 376 13.67 5.45 26.35
N TYR A 377 13.68 6.34 25.35
CA TYR A 377 14.91 6.81 24.69
C TYR A 377 15.40 8.19 25.18
N CYS A 378 14.86 8.70 26.29
CA CYS A 378 15.21 10.01 26.83
C CYS A 378 15.04 10.10 28.35
N HIS A 379 15.84 10.97 28.97
CA HIS A 379 15.69 11.38 30.36
C HIS A 379 14.47 12.30 30.45
N ASP A 380 14.44 13.34 29.61
CA ASP A 380 13.31 14.26 29.52
C ASP A 380 12.65 14.21 28.13
N TYR A 381 11.34 14.23 28.14
CA TYR A 381 10.47 14.32 26.98
C TYR A 381 9.63 15.59 27.08
N PHE A 382 9.67 16.37 26.02
CA PHE A 382 8.94 17.62 25.93
C PHE A 382 8.04 17.65 24.71
N PHE A 383 6.77 17.97 24.90
CA PHE A 383 5.99 18.57 23.83
C PHE A 383 6.42 20.03 23.63
N LEU A 384 6.53 20.48 22.39
CA LEU A 384 6.72 21.88 22.06
C LEU A 384 5.54 22.37 21.21
N THR A 385 4.77 23.29 21.77
CA THR A 385 3.54 23.79 21.13
C THR A 385 3.52 25.31 21.06
N PRO A 386 2.77 25.91 20.12
CA PRO A 386 2.41 27.30 20.23
C PRO A 386 1.46 27.56 21.41
N SER A 387 1.39 28.82 21.83
CA SER A 387 0.62 29.27 23.00
C SER A 387 -0.88 29.04 22.95
N ASP A 388 -1.45 28.86 21.77
CA ASP A 388 -2.87 28.52 21.56
C ASP A 388 -3.21 27.06 21.88
N LEU A 389 -2.23 26.15 22.00
CA LEU A 389 -2.45 24.72 22.26
C LEU A 389 -2.23 24.27 23.70
N VAL A 390 -1.98 25.19 24.63
CA VAL A 390 -1.63 24.87 26.03
C VAL A 390 -2.67 23.95 26.70
N LEU A 391 -3.97 24.21 26.51
CA LEU A 391 -5.01 23.38 27.11
C LEU A 391 -5.01 21.95 26.52
N ALA A 392 -4.86 21.83 25.20
CA ALA A 392 -4.90 20.55 24.51
C ALA A 392 -3.69 19.67 24.88
N VAL A 393 -2.49 20.25 24.96
CA VAL A 393 -1.30 19.50 25.39
C VAL A 393 -1.39 19.08 26.86
N THR A 394 -1.91 19.95 27.72
CA THR A 394 -2.13 19.65 29.15
C THR A 394 -3.08 18.45 29.33
N GLU A 395 -4.14 18.40 28.53
CA GLU A 395 -5.07 17.26 28.53
C GLU A 395 -4.39 15.97 28.01
N LYS A 396 -3.64 16.04 26.91
CA LYS A 396 -2.98 14.87 26.30
C LYS A 396 -1.95 14.20 27.21
N ILE A 397 -1.29 14.98 28.07
CA ILE A 397 -0.26 14.50 29.00
C ILE A 397 -0.81 14.27 30.41
N LYS A 398 -2.12 14.35 30.63
CA LYS A 398 -2.70 14.25 31.97
C LYS A 398 -2.31 12.98 32.73
N ASP A 399 -2.14 11.87 32.01
CA ASP A 399 -1.82 10.56 32.59
C ASP A 399 -0.31 10.26 32.61
N ILE A 400 0.53 11.16 32.09
CA ILE A 400 1.98 10.98 31.98
C ILE A 400 2.67 12.30 32.32
N ASP A 401 3.48 12.30 33.39
CA ASP A 401 4.18 13.49 33.89
C ASP A 401 5.34 13.99 33.03
N CYS A 402 5.20 13.93 31.70
CA CYS A 402 6.14 14.53 30.77
C CYS A 402 6.02 16.07 30.74
N GLY A 403 7.07 16.72 30.25
CA GLY A 403 7.14 18.18 30.18
C GLY A 403 6.53 18.75 28.91
N TYR A 404 6.30 20.07 28.92
CA TYR A 404 6.01 20.80 27.69
C TYR A 404 6.51 22.25 27.73
N PHE A 405 6.87 22.71 26.54
CA PHE A 405 7.30 24.06 26.23
C PHE A 405 6.24 24.77 25.41
N VAL A 406 6.21 26.10 25.58
CA VAL A 406 5.31 26.98 24.85
C VAL A 406 6.11 28.12 24.24
N ASP A 407 5.75 28.53 23.02
CA ASP A 407 6.28 29.74 22.41
C ASP A 407 5.74 31.01 23.09
N ASN A 408 6.57 32.04 23.21
CA ASN A 408 6.14 33.32 23.77
C ASN A 408 6.46 34.51 22.82
N GLY A 409 6.59 34.23 21.52
CA GLY A 409 6.97 35.19 20.49
C GLY A 409 8.44 35.62 20.49
N SER A 410 9.12 35.58 21.64
CA SER A 410 10.53 36.00 21.82
C SER A 410 11.49 34.85 22.11
N GLY A 411 10.98 33.66 22.43
CA GLY A 411 11.74 32.50 22.84
C GLY A 411 10.85 31.35 23.30
N LEU A 412 11.48 30.36 23.94
CA LEU A 412 10.81 29.19 24.49
C LEU A 412 10.74 29.27 26.00
N LYS A 413 9.55 29.01 26.55
CA LYS A 413 9.31 28.93 27.99
C LYS A 413 8.89 27.52 28.38
N ILE A 414 9.50 26.99 29.44
CA ILE A 414 9.06 25.75 30.07
C ILE A 414 7.76 26.04 30.82
N SER A 415 6.69 25.34 30.46
CA SER A 415 5.39 25.46 31.14
C SER A 415 5.16 24.34 32.14
N LYS A 416 5.61 23.12 31.84
CA LYS A 416 5.71 21.98 32.77
C LYS A 416 7.05 21.28 32.56
N LYS A 417 7.74 20.91 33.63
CA LYS A 417 8.94 20.06 33.57
C LYS A 417 8.55 18.60 33.39
N ASP A 418 9.44 17.80 32.83
CA ASP A 418 9.29 16.36 32.89
C ASP A 418 9.63 15.88 34.31
N GLU A 419 8.70 15.14 34.92
CA GLU A 419 8.80 14.58 36.28
C GLU A 419 8.67 13.05 36.25
N ARG A 420 8.75 12.42 35.07
CA ARG A 420 8.77 10.96 34.95
C ARG A 420 9.97 10.36 35.69
N LEU A 421 9.75 9.24 36.36
CA LEU A 421 10.83 8.45 36.95
C LEU A 421 11.51 7.61 35.87
N VAL A 422 12.69 8.06 35.42
CA VAL A 422 13.51 7.36 34.40
C VAL A 422 14.74 6.76 35.08
N ASN A 423 14.80 5.42 35.13
CA ASN A 423 15.92 4.70 35.76
C ASN A 423 17.07 4.42 34.78
N SER A 424 16.76 4.22 33.50
CA SER A 424 17.72 3.92 32.44
C SER A 424 17.15 4.32 31.09
N ILE A 425 18.03 4.64 30.15
CA ILE A 425 17.69 4.90 28.75
C ILE A 425 18.07 3.71 27.89
N ASP A 426 17.13 3.29 27.05
CA ASP A 426 17.37 2.24 26.07
C ASP A 426 18.37 2.72 25.01
N GLN A 427 19.46 1.98 24.85
CA GLN A 427 20.46 2.19 23.79
C GLN A 427 21.09 3.59 23.76
N GLU A 428 21.30 4.21 24.93
CA GLU A 428 21.75 5.60 25.02
C GLU A 428 23.05 5.88 24.24
N ASN A 429 24.05 5.01 24.37
CA ASN A 429 25.34 5.20 23.69
C ASN A 429 25.20 5.07 22.18
N GLU A 430 24.40 4.12 21.70
CA GLU A 430 24.11 3.91 20.29
C GLU A 430 23.36 5.11 19.70
N LEU A 431 22.41 5.68 20.44
CA LEU A 431 21.66 6.87 20.02
C LEU A 431 22.57 8.09 19.90
N ARG A 432 23.44 8.33 20.89
CA ARG A 432 24.42 9.42 20.85
C ARG A 432 25.39 9.26 19.67
N PHE A 433 25.85 8.03 19.42
CA PHE A 433 26.70 7.72 18.27
C PHE A 433 25.99 7.98 16.94
N ALA A 434 24.75 7.50 16.78
CA ALA A 434 23.94 7.71 15.59
C ALA A 434 23.64 9.20 15.34
N ALA A 435 23.39 9.96 16.40
CA ALA A 435 23.20 11.41 16.34
C ALA A 435 24.46 12.12 15.82
N GLY A 436 25.64 11.75 16.34
CA GLY A 436 26.93 12.24 15.85
C GLY A 436 27.18 11.92 14.37
N GLN A 437 26.88 10.69 13.94
CA GLN A 437 27.02 10.28 12.55
C GLN A 437 26.09 11.07 11.62
N LEU A 438 24.85 11.33 12.04
CA LEU A 438 23.87 12.09 11.27
C LEU A 438 24.31 13.55 11.11
N LEU A 439 24.81 14.17 12.18
CA LEU A 439 25.35 15.54 12.13
C LEU A 439 26.58 15.63 11.23
N ALA A 440 27.51 14.68 11.33
CA ALA A 440 28.68 14.62 10.45
C ALA A 440 28.27 14.48 8.99
N ARG A 441 27.28 13.62 8.69
CA ARG A 441 26.74 13.47 7.34
C ARG A 441 26.13 14.76 6.82
N LYS A 442 25.29 15.43 7.63
CA LYS A 442 24.71 16.73 7.26
C LYS A 442 25.76 17.80 7.01
N PHE A 443 26.82 17.85 7.82
CA PHE A 443 27.92 18.80 7.65
C PHE A 443 28.73 18.54 6.37
N ILE A 444 29.03 17.28 6.06
CA ILE A 444 29.85 16.89 4.91
C ILE A 444 29.06 16.99 3.60
N TYR A 445 27.81 16.51 3.57
CA TYR A 445 27.04 16.31 2.33
C TYR A 445 25.91 17.33 2.14
N GLY A 446 25.56 18.12 3.16
CA GLY A 446 24.52 19.14 3.09
C GLY A 446 23.08 18.62 3.17
N TYR A 447 22.85 17.33 3.43
CA TYR A 447 21.52 16.74 3.63
C TYR A 447 21.50 15.61 4.67
#